data_AF-A0A533TVF4-F1
#
_entry.id   AF-A0A533TVF4-F1
#
_cell.length_a   1.000
_cell.length_b   1.000
_cell.length_c   1.000
_cell.angle_alpha   90.00
_cell.angle_beta   90.00
_cell.angle_gamma   90.00
#
_symmetry.space_group_name_H-M   'P 1'
#
loop_
_entity.id
_entity.type
_entity.pdbx_description
1 polymer ?
#
loop_
_entity_poly.entity_id
_entity_poly.type
_entity_poly.pdbx_seq_one_letter_code
_entity_poly.pdbx_strand_id
1 'polypeptide(L)'
;MKKTAQLSLLESTIKSLGYSLRYEKGNFLGGDCRVRQDNVVVVNKFLPIEGKIYTLAQVISKINPPGLGPEAVKIVDSLVNSSLFSRKSRR
;
A
#
# COMPACT_ATOMS: atom_id res chain seq x y z
N MET A 1 3.00 -18.23 4.11
CA MET A 1 4.06 -17.30 3.65
C MET A 1 4.60 -16.50 4.84
N LYS A 2 5.89 -16.14 4.85
CA LYS A 2 6.46 -15.26 5.89
C LYS A 2 5.95 -13.83 5.67
N LYS A 3 5.51 -13.15 6.74
CA LYS A 3 4.99 -11.75 6.68
C LYS A 3 6.01 -10.78 6.06
N THR A 4 7.29 -11.03 6.24
CA THR A 4 8.39 -10.27 5.62
C THR A 4 8.40 -10.34 4.09
N ALA A 5 8.02 -11.48 3.50
CA ALA A 5 7.93 -11.62 2.04
C ALA A 5 6.76 -10.81 1.47
N GLN A 6 5.62 -10.80 2.19
CA GLN A 6 4.47 -9.97 1.81
C GLN A 6 4.81 -8.48 1.84
N LEU A 7 5.52 -8.03 2.88
CA LEU A 7 5.98 -6.65 2.99
C LEU A 7 6.86 -6.27 1.79
N SER A 8 7.89 -7.07 1.50
CA SER A 8 8.82 -6.81 0.38
C SER A 8 8.11 -6.78 -0.98
N LEU A 9 7.11 -7.65 -1.18
CA LEU A 9 6.30 -7.67 -2.40
C LEU A 9 5.51 -6.35 -2.56
N LEU A 10 4.83 -5.90 -1.51
CA LEU A 10 4.08 -4.64 -1.54
C LEU A 10 5.00 -3.43 -1.72
N GLU A 11 6.16 -3.42 -1.06
CA GLU A 11 7.16 -2.35 -1.24
C GLU A 11 7.67 -2.26 -2.68
N SER A 12 7.98 -3.40 -3.28
CA SER A 12 8.41 -3.49 -4.67
C SER A 12 7.31 -3.05 -5.62
N THR A 13 6.06 -3.43 -5.32
CA THR A 13 4.88 -3.02 -6.08
C THR A 13 4.74 -1.49 -6.08
N ILE A 14 4.81 -0.83 -4.93
CA ILE A 14 4.73 0.64 -4.84
C ILE A 14 5.85 1.31 -5.65
N LYS A 15 7.09 0.81 -5.57
CA LYS A 15 8.20 1.33 -6.37
C LYS A 15 7.97 1.17 -7.88
N SER A 16 7.47 0.02 -8.32
CA SER A 16 7.14 -0.22 -9.72
C SER A 16 6.02 0.67 -10.25
N LEU A 17 5.16 1.18 -9.37
CA LEU A 17 4.12 2.17 -9.71
C LEU A 17 4.67 3.61 -9.82
N GLY A 18 5.99 3.80 -9.63
CA GLY A 18 6.64 5.11 -9.67
C GLY A 18 6.50 5.89 -8.36
N TYR A 19 6.11 5.24 -7.26
CA TYR A 19 6.03 5.87 -5.96
C TYR A 19 7.31 5.63 -5.15
N SER A 20 7.77 6.67 -4.45
CA SER A 20 8.86 6.56 -3.49
C SER A 20 8.33 6.14 -2.12
N LEU A 21 9.01 5.20 -1.46
CA LEU A 21 8.65 4.78 -0.11
C LEU A 21 9.54 5.44 0.93
N ARG A 22 8.94 6.09 1.93
CA ARG A 22 9.65 6.71 3.05
C ARG A 22 9.13 6.20 4.38
N TYR A 23 10.06 5.83 5.25
CA TYR A 23 9.77 5.43 6.62
C TYR A 23 10.04 6.60 7.55
N GLU A 24 8.98 7.17 8.11
CA GLU A 24 9.05 8.35 8.96
C GLU A 24 8.68 8.02 10.40
N LYS A 25 9.21 8.82 11.33
CA LYS A 25 8.88 8.74 12.75
C LYS A 25 7.73 9.70 13.03
N GLY A 26 6.64 9.21 13.59
CA GLY A 26 5.54 10.06 14.05
C GLY A 26 4.37 9.27 14.61
N ASN A 27 3.34 9.97 15.05
CA ASN A 27 2.13 9.38 15.60
C ASN A 27 1.02 9.29 14.53
N PHE A 28 1.29 8.55 13.46
CA PHE A 28 0.33 8.33 12.37
C PHE A 28 0.36 6.88 11.92
N LEU A 29 -0.74 6.37 11.38
CA LEU A 29 -0.83 4.97 10.92
C LEU A 29 -0.18 4.78 9.54
N GLY A 30 0.09 5.84 8.80
CA GLY A 30 0.70 5.80 7.46
C GLY A 30 -0.31 6.00 6.34
N GLY A 31 0.18 6.25 5.13
CA GLY A 31 -0.66 6.51 3.96
C GLY A 31 0.11 7.08 2.77
N ASP A 32 -0.62 7.36 1.69
CA ASP A 32 -0.12 8.08 0.53
C ASP A 32 -0.19 9.59 0.79
N CYS A 33 0.94 10.29 0.62
CA CYS A 33 1.01 11.73 0.78
C CYS A 33 1.54 12.34 -0.51
N ARG A 34 0.69 13.07 -1.24
CA ARG A 34 1.11 13.85 -2.41
C ARG A 34 1.73 15.15 -1.92
N VAL A 35 3.05 15.18 -1.80
CA VAL A 35 3.78 16.42 -1.49
C VAL A 35 4.19 17.08 -2.81
N ARG A 36 3.52 18.18 -3.15
CA ARG A 36 3.85 19.15 -4.24
C ARG A 36 3.90 18.65 -5.69
N GLN A 37 4.09 17.35 -5.94
CA GLN A 37 4.04 16.62 -7.23
C GLN A 37 4.75 15.26 -7.10
N ASP A 38 5.49 15.03 -6.01
CA ASP A 38 6.17 13.77 -5.75
C ASP A 38 5.19 12.72 -5.22
N ASN A 39 5.12 11.60 -5.93
CA ASN A 39 4.35 10.42 -5.57
C ASN A 39 5.06 9.68 -4.41
N VAL A 40 4.87 10.13 -3.17
CA VAL A 40 5.52 9.55 -1.99
C VAL A 40 4.51 8.82 -1.10
N VAL A 41 4.87 7.59 -0.71
CA VAL A 41 4.16 6.81 0.29
C VAL A 41 4.95 6.85 1.59
N VAL A 42 4.29 7.29 2.66
CA VAL A 42 4.92 7.44 3.97
C VAL A 42 4.36 6.39 4.91
N VAL A 43 5.25 5.55 5.44
CA VAL A 43 4.91 4.49 6.40
C VAL A 43 5.52 4.83 7.75
N ASN A 44 4.75 4.70 8.82
CA ASN A 44 5.29 4.91 10.16
C ASN A 44 6.27 3.78 10.51
N LYS A 45 7.50 4.17 10.86
CA LYS A 45 8.57 3.23 11.22
C LYS A 45 8.22 2.39 12.46
N PHE A 46 7.45 2.95 13.40
CA PHE A 46 7.07 2.31 14.66
C PHE A 46 5.99 1.24 14.52
N LEU A 47 5.33 1.14 13.36
CA LEU A 47 4.32 0.12 13.17
C LEU A 47 4.92 -1.29 13.16
N PRO A 48 4.21 -2.28 13.72
CA PRO A 48 4.55 -3.68 13.52
C PRO A 48 4.45 -4.04 12.03
N ILE A 49 5.06 -5.15 11.63
CA ILE A 49 5.08 -5.61 10.24
C ILE A 49 3.66 -5.69 9.66
N GLU A 50 2.68 -6.16 10.44
CA GLU A 50 1.27 -6.23 10.02
C GLU A 50 0.69 -4.85 9.73
N GLY A 51 0.95 -3.86 10.59
CA GLY A 51 0.52 -2.48 10.37
C GLY A 51 1.15 -1.87 9.13
N LYS A 52 2.43 -2.17 8.87
CA LYS A 52 3.13 -1.73 7.64
C LYS A 52 2.50 -2.35 6.40
N ILE A 53 2.28 -3.67 6.40
CA ILE A 53 1.62 -4.39 5.30
C ILE A 53 0.23 -3.81 5.04
N TYR A 54 -0.56 -3.60 6.10
CA TYR A 54 -1.90 -3.02 5.99
C TYR A 54 -1.88 -1.63 5.36
N THR A 55 -0.95 -0.77 5.79
CA THR A 55 -0.78 0.58 5.25
C THR A 55 -0.46 0.56 3.76
N LEU A 56 0.53 -0.25 3.35
CA LEU A 56 0.91 -0.40 1.94
C LEU A 56 -0.25 -0.95 1.12
N ALA A 57 -0.98 -1.93 1.64
CA ALA A 57 -2.13 -2.52 0.98
C ALA A 57 -3.26 -1.50 0.77
N GLN A 58 -3.56 -0.68 1.77
CA GLN A 58 -4.52 0.42 1.64
C GLN A 58 -4.10 1.41 0.55
N VAL A 59 -2.83 1.79 0.51
CA VAL A 59 -2.31 2.71 -0.49
C VAL A 59 -2.43 2.13 -1.90
N ILE A 60 -2.02 0.88 -2.09
CA ILE A 60 -2.15 0.19 -3.38
C ILE A 60 -3.63 0.09 -3.80
N SER A 61 -4.53 -0.22 -2.86
CA SER A 61 -5.98 -0.27 -3.11
C SER A 61 -6.54 1.08 -3.56
N LYS A 62 -6.08 2.18 -2.96
CA LYS A 62 -6.47 3.54 -3.37
C LYS A 62 -5.94 3.92 -4.75
N ILE A 63 -4.69 3.55 -5.06
CA ILE A 63 -4.08 3.84 -6.37
C ILE A 63 -4.78 3.03 -7.47
N ASN A 64 -5.18 1.79 -7.16
CA ASN A 64 -5.83 0.84 -8.05
C ASN A 64 -5.21 0.78 -9.47
N PRO A 65 -3.91 0.46 -9.58
CA PRO A 65 -3.23 0.48 -10.86
C PRO A 65 -3.62 -0.73 -11.74
N PRO A 66 -3.69 -0.56 -13.07
CA PRO A 66 -3.90 -1.68 -13.98
C PRO A 66 -2.69 -2.62 -13.97
N GLY A 67 -2.92 -3.93 -14.01
CA GLY A 67 -1.85 -4.93 -14.15
C GLY A 67 -1.13 -5.32 -12.85
N LEU A 68 -1.79 -5.20 -11.69
CA LEU A 68 -1.24 -5.66 -10.42
C LEU A 68 -1.02 -7.18 -10.43
N GLY A 69 0.12 -7.65 -9.91
CA GLY A 69 0.42 -9.08 -9.83
C GLY A 69 -0.60 -9.85 -8.98
N PRO A 70 -0.92 -11.11 -9.31
CA PRO A 70 -1.99 -11.88 -8.65
C PRO A 70 -1.74 -12.08 -7.15
N GLU A 71 -0.48 -12.15 -6.72
CA GLU A 71 -0.14 -12.24 -5.30
C GLU A 71 -0.43 -10.95 -4.54
N ALA A 72 -0.08 -9.80 -5.12
CA ALA A 72 -0.36 -8.50 -4.51
C ALA A 72 -1.87 -8.25 -4.42
N VAL A 73 -2.64 -8.60 -5.46
CA VAL A 73 -4.11 -8.53 -5.44
C VAL A 73 -4.68 -9.35 -4.29
N LYS A 74 -4.26 -10.62 -4.14
CA LYS A 74 -4.73 -11.49 -3.05
C LYS A 74 -4.45 -10.89 -1.67
N ILE A 75 -3.25 -10.35 -1.45
CA ILE A 75 -2.87 -9.74 -0.17
C ILE A 75 -3.73 -8.50 0.11
N VAL A 76 -3.88 -7.63 -0.88
CA VAL A 76 -4.63 -6.38 -0.72
C VAL A 76 -6.12 -6.66 -0.51
N ASP A 77 -6.72 -7.57 -1.28
CA ASP A 77 -8.12 -7.94 -1.15
C ASP A 77 -8.42 -8.59 0.22
N SER A 78 -7.53 -9.46 0.70
CA SER A 78 -7.65 -10.10 2.02
C SER A 78 -7.61 -9.10 3.18
N LEU A 79 -6.91 -7.97 3.03
CA LEU A 79 -6.69 -7.01 4.11
C LEU A 79 -7.64 -5.81 4.06
N VAL A 80 -8.01 -5.36 2.86
CA VAL A 80 -8.73 -4.09 2.68
C VAL A 80 -10.23 -4.32 2.45
N ASN A 81 -10.68 -5.57 2.23
CA ASN A 81 -12.10 -5.93 2.01
C ASN A 81 -12.81 -5.01 0.99
N SER A 82 -12.02 -4.42 0.11
CA SER A 82 -12.43 -3.45 -0.88
C SER A 82 -12.15 -4.12 -2.20
N SER A 83 -13.19 -4.66 -2.82
CA SER A 83 -13.06 -5.32 -4.11
C SER A 83 -12.33 -4.37 -5.06
N LEU A 84 -11.06 -4.69 -5.36
CA LEU A 84 -10.11 -3.82 -6.08
C LEU A 84 -10.65 -3.36 -7.45
N PHE A 85 -11.66 -4.05 -7.97
CA PHE A 85 -12.32 -3.74 -9.24
C PHE A 85 -13.82 -3.48 -9.12
N SER A 86 -14.39 -3.46 -7.90
CA SER A 86 -15.74 -2.92 -7.68
C SER A 86 -15.61 -1.41 -7.65
N ARG A 87 -15.64 -0.81 -8.83
CA ARG A 87 -15.86 0.62 -9.01
C ARG A 87 -17.29 0.94 -8.56
N LYS A 88 -17.60 0.81 -7.27
CA LYS A 88 -18.85 1.34 -6.72
C LYS A 88 -18.65 2.83 -6.53
N SER A 89 -18.86 3.54 -7.64
CA SER A 89 -19.38 4.89 -7.74
C SER A 89 -19.78 5.46 -6.38
N ARG A 90 -18.86 6.15 -5.70
CA ARG A 90 -19.23 7.16 -4.72
C ARG A 90 -19.74 8.35 -5.53
N ARG A 91 -21.03 8.30 -5.88
CA ARG A 91 -21.84 9.51 -6.07
C ARG A 91 -22.07 10.14 -4.71
#